data_AF-A0A8T2TIA7-F1
#
_entry.id   AF-A0A8T2TIA7-F1
#
_cell.length_a   1.000
_cell.length_b   1.000
_cell.length_c   1.000
_cell.angle_alpha   90.00
_cell.angle_beta   90.00
_cell.angle_gamma   90.00
#
_symmetry.space_group_name_H-M   'P 1'
#
loop_
_entity.id
_entity.type
_entity.pdbx_description
1 polymer ?
#
loop_
_entity_poly.entity_id
_entity_poly.type
_entity_poly.pdbx_seq_one_letter_code
_entity_poly.pdbx_strand_id
1 'polypeptide(L)'
;MPAQALPPPCTFLAVGQAFAGTQNVSSSQTSRKDEAWKVKVQLQGCDIQRGYLCGSMEALNVPAAEIPVVTFWEGEMVDNRNHTFYTGKWDASFLCRRETDVKHWSQFPSFEPLRADVEKDGGRSLDLANYPYFFMRWKEKFFVNVGTDCGLTIAGFYYICFSRNDGSVHGFYYDPNSSPFQKLELKALMAGQSGHCFASYEFA
;
A
#
# COMPACT_ATOMS: atom_id res chain seq x y z
N MET A 1 15.62 23.10 11.47
CA MET A 1 15.37 21.93 10.61
C MET A 1 15.20 22.45 9.19
N PRO A 2 16.01 22.06 8.20
CA PRO A 2 15.71 22.40 6.81
C PRO A 2 14.31 21.87 6.47
N ALA A 3 13.51 22.68 5.77
CA ALA A 3 12.19 22.27 5.33
C ALA A 3 12.34 21.01 4.47
N GLN A 4 11.74 19.91 4.92
CA GLN A 4 11.80 18.64 4.20
C GLN A 4 11.03 18.83 2.89
N ALA A 5 11.71 18.63 1.76
CA ALA A 5 11.16 18.90 0.44
C ALA A 5 9.96 17.99 0.15
N LEU A 6 8.93 18.52 -0.51
CA LEU A 6 7.84 17.69 -1.04
C LEU A 6 8.37 16.95 -2.28
N PRO A 7 7.91 15.71 -2.53
CA PRO A 7 8.29 14.98 -3.72
C PRO A 7 7.78 15.67 -4.99
N PRO A 8 8.50 15.58 -6.13
CA PRO A 8 7.99 16.07 -7.40
C PRO A 8 6.67 15.37 -7.78
N PRO A 9 5.79 16.04 -8.55
CA PRO A 9 4.52 15.47 -9.00
C PRO A 9 4.71 14.10 -9.66
N CYS A 10 3.81 13.16 -9.35
CA CYS A 10 3.81 11.82 -9.94
C CYS A 10 2.43 11.57 -10.55
N THR A 11 2.38 11.42 -11.87
CA THR A 11 1.13 11.21 -12.63
C THR A 11 0.39 9.96 -12.16
N PHE A 12 1.12 8.91 -11.77
CA PHE A 12 0.54 7.67 -11.26
C PHE A 12 -0.08 7.81 -9.87
N LEU A 13 0.17 8.90 -9.14
CA LEU A 13 -0.45 9.13 -7.82
C LEU A 13 -1.65 10.10 -7.89
N ALA A 14 -2.09 10.45 -9.09
CA ALA A 14 -3.24 11.34 -9.27
C ALA A 14 -4.55 10.70 -8.83
N VAL A 15 -5.47 11.52 -8.31
CA VAL A 15 -6.84 11.10 -8.00
C VAL A 15 -7.51 10.58 -9.28
N GLY A 16 -8.22 9.46 -9.16
CA GLY A 16 -8.85 8.74 -10.26
C GLY A 16 -7.99 7.66 -10.89
N GLN A 17 -6.65 7.68 -10.67
CA GLN A 17 -5.77 6.64 -11.19
C GLN A 17 -6.17 5.27 -10.64
N ALA A 18 -6.32 4.31 -11.54
CA ALA A 18 -6.68 2.94 -11.23
C ALA A 18 -5.49 1.99 -11.46
N PHE A 19 -5.50 0.89 -10.71
CA PHE A 19 -4.49 -0.16 -10.77
C PHE A 19 -5.19 -1.51 -10.78
N ALA A 20 -4.58 -2.50 -11.41
CA ALA A 20 -5.04 -3.88 -11.33
C ALA A 20 -3.89 -4.86 -11.19
N GLY A 21 -4.18 -5.99 -10.55
CA GLY A 21 -3.25 -7.10 -10.46
C GLY A 21 -3.79 -8.18 -9.51
N THR A 22 -2.95 -8.68 -8.62
CA THR A 22 -3.25 -9.87 -7.81
C THR A 22 -2.85 -9.75 -6.35
N GLN A 23 -3.61 -10.40 -5.48
CA GLN A 23 -3.27 -10.68 -4.08
C GLN A 23 -3.05 -12.19 -3.93
N ASN A 24 -1.85 -12.59 -3.53
CA ASN A 24 -1.50 -13.99 -3.30
C ASN A 24 -1.67 -14.31 -1.81
N VAL A 25 -2.69 -15.11 -1.47
CA VAL A 25 -3.09 -15.37 -0.08
C VAL A 25 -2.42 -16.60 0.55
N SER A 26 -1.71 -17.43 -0.22
CA SER A 26 -0.97 -18.58 0.31
C SER A 26 0.54 -18.33 0.37
N SER A 27 1.17 -18.76 1.46
CA SER A 27 2.61 -18.69 1.67
C SER A 27 3.30 -20.07 1.66
N SER A 28 2.57 -21.16 1.36
CA SER A 28 3.10 -22.52 1.52
C SER A 28 3.83 -22.99 0.26
N GLN A 29 5.09 -23.38 0.41
CA GLN A 29 5.90 -24.11 -0.59
C GLN A 29 5.37 -25.53 -0.88
N THR A 30 4.15 -25.86 -0.44
CA THR A 30 3.56 -27.20 -0.52
C THR A 30 2.21 -27.15 -1.24
N SER A 31 2.30 -27.04 -2.56
CA SER A 31 1.39 -27.67 -3.53
C SER A 31 -0.11 -27.73 -3.16
N ARG A 32 -0.80 -26.60 -3.16
CA ARG A 32 -2.21 -26.48 -3.61
C ARG A 32 -2.37 -25.08 -4.17
N LYS A 33 -2.54 -24.99 -5.50
CA LYS A 33 -2.74 -23.79 -6.35
C LYS A 33 -2.54 -22.45 -5.64
N ASP A 34 -1.55 -21.67 -6.08
CA ASP A 34 -1.43 -20.24 -5.77
C ASP A 34 -2.80 -19.57 -5.92
N GLU A 35 -3.46 -19.31 -4.79
CA GLU A 35 -4.75 -18.65 -4.79
C GLU A 35 -4.46 -17.17 -4.91
N ALA A 36 -4.39 -16.72 -6.17
CA ALA A 36 -4.20 -15.34 -6.55
C ALA A 36 -5.56 -14.72 -6.83
N TRP A 37 -6.05 -13.88 -5.93
CA TRP A 37 -7.28 -13.13 -6.18
C TRP A 37 -6.96 -11.94 -7.06
N LYS A 38 -7.83 -11.67 -8.04
CA LYS A 38 -7.70 -10.46 -8.86
C LYS A 38 -8.12 -9.27 -8.01
N VAL A 39 -7.33 -8.20 -8.06
CA VAL A 39 -7.59 -6.98 -7.28
C VAL A 39 -7.56 -5.78 -8.22
N LYS A 40 -8.48 -4.84 -7.99
CA LYS A 40 -8.43 -3.50 -8.57
C LYS A 40 -8.38 -2.47 -7.45
N VAL A 41 -7.58 -1.43 -7.65
CA VAL A 41 -7.47 -0.32 -6.70
C VAL A 41 -7.72 0.98 -7.45
N GLN A 42 -8.41 1.92 -6.84
CA GLN A 42 -8.58 3.26 -7.38
C GLN A 42 -8.27 4.30 -6.32
N LEU A 43 -7.41 5.26 -6.66
CA LEU A 43 -7.12 6.42 -5.82
C LEU A 43 -8.28 7.41 -5.87
N GLN A 44 -8.78 7.81 -4.71
CA GLN A 44 -9.91 8.73 -4.56
C GLN A 44 -9.49 10.07 -3.94
N GLY A 45 -8.43 10.08 -3.14
CA GLY A 45 -7.88 11.30 -2.55
C GLY A 45 -6.37 11.18 -2.31
N CYS A 46 -5.65 12.29 -2.44
CA CYS A 46 -4.22 12.36 -2.16
C CYS A 46 -3.85 13.75 -1.64
N ASP A 47 -3.31 13.81 -0.42
CA ASP A 47 -2.75 15.01 0.20
C ASP A 47 -1.33 14.70 0.66
N ILE A 48 -0.36 15.02 -0.21
CA ILE A 48 1.06 14.80 0.03
C ILE A 48 1.56 15.61 1.23
N GLN A 49 0.99 16.77 1.52
CA GLN A 49 1.47 17.61 2.63
C GLN A 49 1.18 16.97 3.98
N ARG A 50 0.03 16.28 4.09
CA ARG A 50 -0.38 15.52 5.27
C ARG A 50 0.11 14.07 5.24
N GLY A 51 0.81 13.66 4.19
CA GLY A 51 1.25 12.27 4.00
C GLY A 51 0.07 11.31 3.86
N TYR A 52 -1.06 11.77 3.35
CA TYR A 52 -2.33 11.05 3.33
C TYR A 52 -2.76 10.71 1.90
N LEU A 53 -3.40 9.56 1.74
CA LEU A 53 -4.11 9.17 0.53
C LEU A 53 -5.25 8.22 0.89
N CYS A 54 -6.23 8.06 0.01
CA CYS A 54 -7.29 7.09 0.21
C CYS A 54 -7.84 6.58 -1.12
N GLY A 55 -8.59 5.50 -1.03
CA GLY A 55 -9.18 4.88 -2.21
C GLY A 55 -10.05 3.69 -1.87
N SER A 56 -10.46 3.00 -2.92
CA SER A 56 -11.16 1.72 -2.82
C SER A 56 -10.27 0.59 -3.32
N MET A 57 -10.44 -0.59 -2.73
CA MET A 57 -9.89 -1.85 -3.20
C MET A 57 -11.03 -2.81 -3.50
N GLU A 58 -11.03 -3.41 -4.67
CA GLU A 58 -12.02 -4.37 -5.14
C GLU A 58 -11.33 -5.72 -5.30
N ALA A 59 -11.70 -6.70 -4.48
CA ALA A 59 -11.27 -8.09 -4.58
C ALA A 59 -12.29 -8.89 -5.41
N LEU A 60 -11.84 -9.45 -6.53
CA LEU A 60 -12.67 -10.23 -7.45
C LEU A 60 -12.48 -11.72 -7.22
N ASN A 61 -13.57 -12.49 -7.44
CA ASN A 61 -13.61 -13.95 -7.33
C ASN A 61 -13.23 -14.49 -5.95
N VAL A 62 -13.63 -13.77 -4.89
CA VAL A 62 -13.51 -14.25 -3.52
C VAL A 62 -14.41 -15.49 -3.36
N PRO A 63 -13.89 -16.66 -2.93
CA PRO A 63 -14.66 -17.91 -2.94
C PRO A 63 -16.00 -17.87 -2.18
N ALA A 64 -16.06 -17.05 -1.12
CA ALA A 64 -17.23 -16.90 -0.27
C ALA A 64 -18.15 -15.72 -0.65
N ALA A 65 -17.90 -15.02 -1.77
CA ALA A 65 -18.70 -13.87 -2.19
C ALA A 65 -19.23 -14.04 -3.62
N GLU A 66 -20.53 -13.79 -3.80
CA GLU A 66 -21.20 -13.84 -5.12
C GLU A 66 -20.87 -12.61 -5.99
N ILE A 67 -20.45 -11.51 -5.37
CA ILE A 67 -20.07 -10.25 -6.00
C ILE A 67 -18.65 -9.86 -5.57
N PRO A 68 -17.94 -9.02 -6.35
CA PRO A 68 -16.66 -8.47 -5.92
C PRO A 68 -16.79 -7.76 -4.56
N VAL A 69 -15.84 -7.97 -3.66
CA VAL A 69 -15.82 -7.33 -2.35
C VAL A 69 -15.08 -6.02 -2.46
N VAL A 70 -15.72 -4.91 -2.09
CA VAL A 70 -15.14 -3.57 -2.13
C VAL A 70 -14.90 -3.07 -0.71
N THR A 71 -13.69 -2.58 -0.46
CA THR A 71 -13.30 -1.96 0.81
C THR A 71 -12.79 -0.56 0.57
N PHE A 72 -13.02 0.33 1.54
CA PHE A 72 -12.40 1.65 1.58
C PHE A 72 -11.14 1.57 2.43
N TRP A 73 -10.07 2.24 1.98
CA TRP A 73 -8.80 2.27 2.68
C TRP A 73 -8.23 3.69 2.77
N GLU A 74 -7.48 3.92 3.85
CA GLU A 74 -6.66 5.12 4.03
C GLU A 74 -5.19 4.72 4.03
N GLY A 75 -4.35 5.58 3.48
CA GLY A 75 -2.93 5.37 3.28
C GLY A 75 -2.10 6.44 3.97
N GLU A 76 -0.92 6.01 4.44
CA GLU A 76 0.08 6.86 5.06
C GLU A 76 1.38 6.79 4.26
N MET A 77 1.79 7.93 3.70
CA MET A 77 3.06 8.06 2.99
C MET A 77 4.21 8.20 3.98
N VAL A 78 5.25 7.39 3.83
CA VAL A 78 6.50 7.52 4.60
C VAL A 78 7.30 8.67 4.01
N ASP A 79 7.35 9.79 4.74
CA ASP A 79 7.91 11.06 4.28
C ASP A 79 8.90 11.70 5.28
N ASN A 80 9.14 11.03 6.42
CA ASN A 80 9.89 11.49 7.60
C ASN A 80 9.32 12.74 8.32
N ARG A 81 8.22 13.31 7.82
CA ARG A 81 7.55 14.48 8.38
C ARG A 81 6.32 14.07 9.17
N ASN A 82 5.38 13.41 8.50
CA ASN A 82 4.14 12.91 9.06
C ASN A 82 4.31 11.46 9.50
N HIS A 83 5.05 10.66 8.73
CA HIS A 83 5.24 9.24 9.02
C HIS A 83 6.67 8.76 8.73
N THR A 84 7.14 7.81 9.55
CA THR A 84 8.43 7.13 9.40
C THR A 84 8.23 5.68 8.96
N PHE A 85 9.31 4.93 8.74
CA PHE A 85 9.24 3.50 8.47
C PHE A 85 8.77 2.66 9.66
N TYR A 86 8.83 3.21 10.89
CA TYR A 86 8.31 2.53 12.06
C TYR A 86 6.83 2.86 12.27
N THR A 87 5.97 1.84 12.25
CA THR A 87 4.53 2.01 12.20
C THR A 87 3.97 2.51 13.55
N GLY A 88 4.43 1.93 14.66
CA GLY A 88 4.07 2.38 16.02
C GLY A 88 2.61 2.13 16.45
N LYS A 89 1.76 1.56 15.58
CA LYS A 89 0.31 1.32 15.78
C LYS A 89 -0.16 0.04 15.04
N TRP A 90 -1.47 -0.20 15.02
CA TRP A 90 -2.14 -1.33 14.32
C TRP A 90 -1.62 -2.72 14.72
N ASP A 91 -1.31 -2.89 16.00
CA ASP A 91 -0.95 -4.17 16.62
C ASP A 91 0.16 -4.97 15.91
N ALA A 92 1.05 -4.26 15.19
CA ALA A 92 2.38 -4.78 14.89
C ALA A 92 2.94 -5.36 16.20
N SER A 93 3.36 -6.64 16.16
CA SER A 93 3.53 -7.49 17.35
C SER A 93 4.08 -6.71 18.56
N PHE A 94 3.31 -6.70 19.65
CA PHE A 94 3.51 -5.79 20.80
C PHE A 94 4.92 -5.85 21.40
N LEU A 95 5.67 -6.94 21.15
CA LEU A 95 7.01 -7.17 21.67
C LEU A 95 8.15 -6.75 20.72
N CYS A 96 7.92 -6.64 19.40
CA CYS A 96 9.00 -6.41 18.41
C CYS A 96 8.55 -5.55 17.21
N ARG A 97 7.77 -4.47 17.43
CA ARG A 97 7.22 -3.59 16.37
C ARG A 97 8.24 -3.17 15.30
N ARG A 98 9.41 -2.66 15.71
CA ARG A 98 10.46 -2.19 14.78
C ARG A 98 11.07 -3.31 13.96
N GLU A 99 11.27 -4.48 14.56
CA GLU A 99 11.80 -5.64 13.85
C GLU A 99 10.79 -6.19 12.85
N THR A 100 9.50 -6.18 13.20
CA THR A 100 8.42 -6.51 12.25
C THR A 100 8.42 -5.54 11.08
N ASP A 101 8.47 -4.22 11.34
CA ASP A 101 8.54 -3.19 10.29
C ASP A 101 9.75 -3.46 9.37
N VAL A 102 10.96 -3.59 9.92
CA VAL A 102 12.18 -3.84 9.14
C VAL A 102 12.09 -5.14 8.33
N LYS A 103 11.51 -6.21 8.89
CA LYS A 103 11.33 -7.49 8.17
C LYS A 103 10.41 -7.35 6.96
N HIS A 104 9.34 -6.55 7.07
CA HIS A 104 8.41 -6.32 5.96
C HIS A 104 8.99 -5.35 4.94
N TRP A 105 9.61 -4.26 5.37
CA TRP A 105 10.26 -3.33 4.46
C TRP A 105 11.41 -3.98 3.68
N SER A 106 12.17 -4.89 4.33
CA SER A 106 13.23 -5.68 3.68
C SER A 106 12.71 -6.66 2.61
N GLN A 107 11.39 -6.85 2.46
CA GLN A 107 10.85 -7.60 1.31
C GLN A 107 10.91 -6.80 0.01
N PHE A 108 11.11 -5.48 0.08
CA PHE A 108 11.27 -4.61 -1.08
C PHE A 108 12.76 -4.40 -1.37
N PRO A 109 13.27 -4.78 -2.55
CA PRO A 109 14.66 -4.51 -2.93
C PRO A 109 15.01 -3.01 -2.89
N SER A 110 14.03 -2.14 -3.13
CA SER A 110 14.16 -0.68 -3.02
C SER A 110 14.39 -0.18 -1.60
N PHE A 111 14.14 -0.99 -0.57
CA PHE A 111 14.41 -0.61 0.81
C PHE A 111 15.85 -0.90 1.25
N GLU A 112 16.52 -1.86 0.62
CA GLU A 112 17.86 -2.31 1.03
C GLU A 112 18.88 -1.16 1.14
N PRO A 113 18.95 -0.19 0.20
CA PRO A 113 19.87 0.95 0.33
C PRO A 113 19.55 1.88 1.50
N LEU A 114 18.31 1.86 2.02
CA LEU A 114 17.84 2.75 3.09
C LEU A 114 17.95 2.10 4.47
N ARG A 115 18.04 0.76 4.53
CA ARG A 115 17.88 -0.03 5.74
C ARG A 115 18.79 0.42 6.89
N ALA A 116 20.08 0.60 6.62
CA ALA A 116 21.06 0.97 7.65
C ALA A 116 20.73 2.32 8.30
N ASP A 117 20.34 3.31 7.49
CA ASP A 117 19.94 4.63 7.97
C ASP A 117 18.62 4.53 8.77
N VAL A 118 17.65 3.76 8.26
CA VAL A 118 16.36 3.54 8.94
C VAL A 118 16.53 2.92 10.32
N GLU A 119 17.38 1.91 10.45
CA GLU A 119 17.68 1.27 11.74
C GLU A 119 18.41 2.22 12.70
N LYS A 120 19.34 3.04 12.19
CA LYS A 120 20.14 3.98 12.97
C LYS A 120 19.36 5.23 13.41
N ASP A 121 18.53 5.79 12.54
CA ASP A 121 17.91 7.12 12.70
C ASP A 121 16.43 7.03 13.13
N GLY A 122 16.05 5.92 13.76
CA GLY A 122 14.75 5.76 14.40
C GLY A 122 13.59 5.68 13.41
N GLY A 123 13.79 4.98 12.28
CA GLY A 123 12.78 4.80 11.25
C GLY A 123 12.87 5.80 10.11
N ARG A 124 13.92 6.64 10.05
CA ARG A 124 14.07 7.71 9.05
C ARG A 124 15.21 7.42 8.08
N SER A 125 15.10 7.93 6.86
CA SER A 125 16.19 7.89 5.88
C SER A 125 16.24 9.20 5.09
N LEU A 126 17.41 9.60 4.61
CA LEU A 126 17.57 10.86 3.91
C LEU A 126 16.94 10.82 2.50
N ASP A 127 16.46 11.97 2.05
CA ASP A 127 16.01 12.24 0.68
C ASP A 127 14.90 11.33 0.09
N LEU A 128 13.93 10.92 0.92
CA LEU A 128 12.74 10.20 0.45
C LEU A 128 11.93 10.96 -0.62
N ALA A 129 12.01 12.29 -0.64
CA ALA A 129 11.29 13.12 -1.60
C ALA A 129 11.76 12.90 -3.06
N ASN A 130 13.08 12.72 -3.27
CA ASN A 130 13.65 12.47 -4.58
C ASN A 130 13.89 10.98 -4.85
N TYR A 131 13.62 10.12 -3.88
CA TYR A 131 13.73 8.67 -4.05
C TYR A 131 12.78 8.17 -5.17
N PRO A 132 13.18 7.19 -6.00
CA PRO A 132 12.36 6.70 -7.11
C PRO A 132 11.13 5.90 -6.67
N TYR A 133 10.98 5.63 -5.38
CA TYR A 133 9.86 4.89 -4.81
C TYR A 133 9.19 5.68 -3.69
N PHE A 134 7.87 5.62 -3.64
CA PHE A 134 7.11 5.98 -2.44
C PHE A 134 6.89 4.73 -1.59
N PHE A 135 7.21 4.84 -0.31
CA PHE A 135 6.83 3.84 0.68
C PHE A 135 5.56 4.31 1.38
N MET A 136 4.59 3.41 1.56
CA MET A 136 3.32 3.74 2.19
C MET A 136 2.81 2.59 3.04
N ARG A 137 1.83 2.88 3.90
CA ARG A 137 1.01 1.83 4.52
C ARG A 137 -0.45 2.06 4.18
N TRP A 138 -1.16 1.04 3.72
CA TRP A 138 -2.59 1.12 3.42
C TRP A 138 -3.39 0.32 4.43
N LYS A 139 -4.34 0.97 5.09
CA LYS A 139 -5.23 0.38 6.10
C LYS A 139 -6.67 0.44 5.61
N GLU A 140 -7.24 -0.72 5.30
CA GLU A 140 -8.67 -0.87 5.05
C GLU A 140 -9.47 -0.53 6.32
N LYS A 141 -10.57 0.20 6.15
CA LYS A 141 -11.38 0.76 7.23
C LYS A 141 -12.74 0.09 7.34
N PHE A 142 -13.42 -0.12 6.21
CA PHE A 142 -14.73 -0.73 6.16
C PHE A 142 -15.02 -1.34 4.79
N PHE A 143 -15.94 -2.31 4.77
CA PHE A 143 -16.54 -2.83 3.55
C PHE A 143 -17.58 -1.84 3.01
N VAL A 144 -17.61 -1.66 1.71
CA VAL A 144 -18.47 -0.69 1.03
C VAL A 144 -19.79 -1.33 0.58
N ASN A 145 -19.72 -2.53 0.01
CA ASN A 145 -20.85 -3.18 -0.66
C ASN A 145 -21.29 -4.51 -0.03
N VAL A 146 -20.55 -5.01 0.97
CA VAL A 146 -20.84 -6.26 1.68
C VAL A 146 -20.71 -6.06 3.19
N GLY A 147 -21.29 -6.98 3.97
CA GLY A 147 -21.06 -7.04 5.42
C GLY A 147 -19.77 -7.78 5.77
N THR A 148 -19.46 -7.88 7.07
CA THR A 148 -18.28 -8.58 7.61
C THR A 148 -18.27 -10.09 7.37
N ASP A 149 -19.40 -10.66 6.96
CA ASP A 149 -19.60 -12.11 6.85
C ASP A 149 -19.14 -12.67 5.49
N CYS A 150 -18.46 -11.87 4.66
CA CYS A 150 -17.98 -12.26 3.32
C CYS A 150 -16.73 -13.17 3.33
N GLY A 151 -16.28 -13.62 4.52
CA GLY A 151 -15.13 -14.51 4.68
C GLY A 151 -13.76 -13.84 4.46
N LEU A 152 -13.71 -12.51 4.38
CA LEU A 152 -12.46 -11.74 4.31
C LEU A 152 -12.20 -10.97 5.59
N THR A 153 -10.93 -10.87 5.97
CA THR A 153 -10.49 -9.98 7.06
C THR A 153 -9.87 -8.72 6.48
N ILE A 154 -10.20 -7.58 7.08
CA ILE A 154 -9.58 -6.27 6.83
C ILE A 154 -8.89 -5.73 8.09
N ALA A 155 -8.61 -6.59 9.08
CA ALA A 155 -8.07 -6.18 10.37
C ALA A 155 -6.65 -5.61 10.26
N GLY A 156 -5.84 -6.19 9.38
CA GLY A 156 -4.45 -5.81 9.13
C GLY A 156 -4.29 -4.58 8.23
N PHE A 157 -3.08 -4.40 7.73
CA PHE A 157 -2.70 -3.34 6.81
C PHE A 157 -1.63 -3.83 5.82
N TYR A 158 -1.39 -3.08 4.76
CA TYR A 158 -0.37 -3.39 3.77
C TYR A 158 0.84 -2.47 3.95
N TYR A 159 2.04 -3.04 3.91
CA TYR A 159 3.24 -2.30 3.55
C TYR A 159 3.26 -2.17 2.03
N ILE A 160 3.52 -0.97 1.51
CA ILE A 160 3.43 -0.66 0.08
C ILE A 160 4.72 0.00 -0.40
N CYS A 161 5.24 -0.46 -1.52
CA CYS A 161 6.28 0.17 -2.31
C CYS A 161 5.73 0.50 -3.70
N PHE A 162 5.70 1.78 -4.01
CA PHE A 162 5.14 2.34 -5.25
C PHE A 162 6.26 2.94 -6.09
N SER A 163 6.42 2.45 -7.32
CA SER A 163 7.39 2.96 -8.28
C SER A 163 6.87 4.23 -8.96
N ARG A 164 7.66 5.30 -8.87
CA ARG A 164 7.34 6.58 -9.52
C ARG A 164 7.57 6.55 -11.03
N ASN A 165 8.38 5.59 -11.50
CA ASN A 165 8.81 5.51 -12.89
C ASN A 165 7.78 4.81 -13.78
N ASP A 166 7.17 3.73 -13.30
CA ASP A 166 6.27 2.89 -14.10
C ASP A 166 4.90 2.65 -13.45
N GLY A 167 4.64 3.22 -12.27
CA GLY A 167 3.38 3.07 -11.55
C GLY A 167 3.13 1.65 -11.05
N SER A 168 4.16 0.81 -10.95
CA SER A 168 4.03 -0.50 -10.30
C SER A 168 3.88 -0.35 -8.79
N VAL A 169 3.00 -1.15 -8.20
CA VAL A 169 2.75 -1.18 -6.76
C VAL A 169 2.98 -2.59 -6.27
N HIS A 170 3.89 -2.74 -5.31
CA HIS A 170 4.13 -3.99 -4.62
C HIS A 170 3.76 -3.80 -3.16
N GLY A 171 3.14 -4.82 -2.58
CA GLY A 171 2.75 -4.78 -1.18
C GLY A 171 2.81 -6.11 -0.49
N PHE A 172 2.86 -6.05 0.84
CA PHE A 172 2.77 -7.20 1.70
C PHE A 172 1.75 -6.91 2.80
N TYR A 173 0.71 -7.73 2.85
CA TYR A 173 -0.28 -7.67 3.93
C TYR A 173 0.33 -8.16 5.24
N TYR A 174 -0.02 -7.46 6.31
CA TYR A 174 0.36 -7.80 7.66
C TYR A 174 -0.87 -7.81 8.57
N ASP A 175 -1.09 -8.96 9.19
CA ASP A 175 -2.01 -9.17 10.30
C ASP A 175 -1.41 -10.28 11.18
N PRO A 176 -1.25 -10.08 12.50
CA PRO A 176 -0.72 -11.09 13.42
C PRO A 176 -1.44 -12.44 13.36
N ASN A 177 -2.72 -12.45 12.96
CA ASN A 177 -3.56 -13.66 12.93
C ASN A 177 -3.66 -14.30 11.55
N SER A 178 -2.99 -13.73 10.54
CA SER A 178 -3.04 -14.20 9.16
C SER A 178 -1.70 -14.80 8.72
N SER A 179 -1.71 -15.55 7.62
CA SER A 179 -0.47 -15.99 6.97
C SER A 179 0.39 -14.77 6.60
N PRO A 180 1.69 -14.78 6.91
CA PRO A 180 2.56 -13.64 6.67
C PRO A 180 2.88 -13.47 5.19
N PHE A 181 3.26 -12.25 4.81
CA PHE A 181 3.78 -11.91 3.47
C PHE A 181 2.84 -12.26 2.32
N GLN A 182 1.52 -12.16 2.51
CA GLN A 182 0.57 -12.22 1.41
C GLN A 182 0.84 -11.05 0.47
N LYS A 183 1.17 -11.37 -0.78
CA LYS A 183 1.80 -10.43 -1.72
C LYS A 183 0.73 -9.77 -2.58
N LEU A 184 0.73 -8.44 -2.59
CA LEU A 184 -0.07 -7.59 -3.46
C LEU A 184 0.82 -7.10 -4.61
N GLU A 185 0.38 -7.30 -5.84
CA GLU A 185 1.08 -6.81 -7.04
C GLU A 185 0.08 -6.11 -7.93
N LEU A 186 0.30 -4.83 -8.22
CA LEU A 186 -0.58 -4.02 -9.06
C LEU A 186 0.23 -3.27 -10.10
N LYS A 187 -0.38 -3.05 -11.26
CA LYS A 187 0.14 -2.16 -12.30
C LYS A 187 -0.87 -1.05 -12.58
N ALA A 188 -0.37 0.15 -12.83
CA ALA A 188 -1.19 1.26 -13.28
C ALA A 188 -1.95 0.87 -14.54
N LEU A 189 -3.27 1.05 -14.52
CA LEU A 189 -4.09 0.92 -15.70
C LEU A 189 -3.92 2.18 -16.55
N MET A 190 -3.38 2.00 -17.75
CA MET A 190 -3.36 3.03 -18.76
C MET A 190 -4.76 3.12 -19.36
N ALA A 191 -5.45 4.23 -19.15
CA ALA A 191 -6.77 4.46 -19.74
C ALA A 191 -6.64 4.73 -21.25
N GLY A 192 -6.59 3.67 -22.07
CA GLY A 192 -6.61 3.76 -23.53
C GLY A 192 -5.37 4.40 -24.18
N GLN A 193 -5.20 4.21 -25.49
CA GLN A 193 -4.03 4.62 -26.29
C GLN A 193 -3.91 6.13 -26.53
N SER A 194 -4.43 6.97 -25.65
CA SER A 194 -4.46 8.43 -25.85
C SER A 194 -4.31 9.07 -24.48
N GLY A 195 -3.28 9.90 -24.29
CA GLY A 195 -3.06 10.57 -23.02
C GLY A 195 -4.30 11.35 -22.61
N HIS A 196 -4.82 11.09 -21.41
CA HIS A 196 -5.98 11.78 -20.88
C HIS A 196 -5.74 12.27 -19.46
N CYS A 197 -6.31 13.45 -19.19
CA CYS A 197 -6.39 14.12 -17.91
C CYS A 197 -7.61 13.59 -17.15
N PHE A 198 -7.47 13.23 -15.88
CA PHE A 198 -8.60 12.91 -15.02
C PHE A 198 -9.25 14.20 -14.53
N ALA A 199 -10.57 14.20 -14.34
CA ALA A 199 -11.23 15.28 -13.61
C ALA A 199 -10.75 15.25 -12.16
N SER A 200 -9.95 16.24 -11.75
CA SER A 200 -9.63 16.46 -10.34
C SER A 200 -10.71 17.34 -9.72
N TYR A 201 -11.14 17.00 -8.51
CA TYR A 201 -11.97 17.85 -7.69
C TYR A 201 -11.20 18.17 -6.40
N GLU A 202 -11.42 19.35 -5.87
CA GLU A 202 -10.90 19.77 -4.57
C GLU A 202 -12.11 20.16 -3.73
N PHE A 203 -12.24 19.60 -2.53
CA PHE A 203 -13.26 20.03 -1.59
C PHE A 203 -12.86 21.39 -1.02
N ALA A 204 -13.80 22.33 -0.99
CA ALA A 204 -13.63 23.65 -0.41
C ALA A 204 -13.51 23.61 1.13
#